data_AF-A0A7Y0XD62-F1
#
_entry.id   AF-A0A7Y0XD62-F1
#
_cell.length_a   1.000
_cell.length_b   1.000
_cell.length_c   1.000
_cell.angle_alpha   90.00
_cell.angle_beta   90.00
_cell.angle_gamma   90.00
#
_symmetry.space_group_name_H-M   'P 1'
#
loop_
_entity.id
_entity.type
_entity.pdbx_description
1 polymer ?
#
loop_
_entity_poly.entity_id
_entity_poly.type
_entity_poly.pdbx_seq_one_letter_code
_entity_poly.pdbx_strand_id
1 'polypeptide(L)' 'KHRSCMHLDTVMTHMDVDTFSVYPEIMRKDLDTWRLTPQGNGEMRVEASHNYLHAIETALGLDQLNIITTGGDNYEAER' A
#
# COMPACT_ATOMS: atom_id res chain seq x y z
N LYS A 1 20.29 -7.75 9.95
CA LYS A 1 19.71 -9.02 9.45
C LYS A 1 18.30 -9.16 10.02
N HIS A 2 17.33 -8.40 9.51
CA HIS A 2 15.94 -8.46 9.98
C HIS A 2 15.09 -9.13 8.90
N ARG A 3 15.08 -10.47 8.90
CA ARG A 3 14.02 -11.22 8.22
C ARG A 3 12.83 -11.29 9.17
N SER A 4 12.29 -10.13 9.54
CA SER A 4 10.97 -10.07 10.16
C SER A 4 9.99 -10.23 9.02
N CYS A 5 9.62 -11.47 8.71
CA CYS A 5 8.49 -11.72 7.82
C CYS A 5 7.25 -11.22 8.57
N MET A 6 6.78 -10.03 8.23
CA MET A 6 5.52 -9.50 8.74
C MET A 6 4.46 -9.72 7.67
N HIS A 7 3.29 -10.15 8.09
CA HIS A 7 2.13 -10.21 7.21
C HIS A 7 1.67 -8.77 6.94
N LEU A 8 1.10 -8.54 5.76
CA LEU A 8 0.70 -7.19 5.34
C LEU A 8 -0.30 -6.57 6.31
N ASP A 9 -1.21 -7.36 6.88
CA ASP A 9 -2.19 -6.94 7.88
C ASP A 9 -1.56 -6.42 9.19
N THR A 10 -0.36 -6.88 9.53
CA THR A 10 0.38 -6.42 10.72
C THR A 10 0.98 -5.02 10.53
N VAL A 11 1.26 -4.64 9.28
CA VAL A 11 1.92 -3.37 8.92
C VAL A 11 0.99 -2.42 8.18
N MET A 12 -0.21 -2.86 7.81
CA MET A 12 -1.22 -2.10 7.09
C MET A 12 -2.62 -2.64 7.41
N THR A 13 -3.54 -1.78 7.83
CA THR A 13 -4.91 -2.16 8.18
C THR A 13 -5.91 -1.17 7.59
N HIS A 14 -6.96 -1.68 6.92
CA HIS A 14 -8.07 -0.89 6.38
C HIS A 14 -9.03 -0.53 7.52
N MET A 15 -9.21 0.76 7.79
CA MET A 15 -10.00 1.25 8.92
C MET A 15 -11.35 1.82 8.52
N ASP A 16 -11.41 2.50 7.37
CA ASP A 16 -12.63 3.09 6.79
C ASP A 16 -12.46 3.17 5.27
N VAL A 17 -13.52 3.51 4.53
CA VAL A 17 -13.60 3.52 3.05
C VAL A 17 -12.35 4.07 2.36
N ASP A 18 -11.79 5.15 2.88
CA ASP A 18 -10.59 5.81 2.34
C ASP A 18 -9.40 5.82 3.31
N THR A 19 -9.51 5.16 4.48
CA THR A 19 -8.58 5.33 5.60
C THR A 19 -7.83 4.04 5.94
N PHE A 20 -6.50 4.11 5.95
CA PHE A 20 -5.62 3.00 6.31
C PHE A 20 -4.63 3.40 7.40
N SER A 21 -4.40 2.51 8.36
CA SER A 21 -3.28 2.60 9.30
C SER A 21 -2.08 1.86 8.73
N VAL A 22 -0.90 2.48 8.72
CA VAL A 22 0.33 1.89 8.17
C VAL A 22 1.51 2.01 9.13
N TYR A 23 2.43 1.06 9.08
CA TYR A 23 3.72 1.12 9.77
C TYR A 23 4.81 1.59 8.78
N PRO A 24 5.30 2.83 8.90
CA PRO A 24 6.05 3.49 7.82
C PRO A 24 7.43 2.90 7.54
N GLU A 25 8.06 2.22 8.51
CA GLU A 25 9.36 1.57 8.28
C GLU A 25 9.27 0.42 7.27
N ILE A 26 8.08 -0.18 7.13
CA ILE A 26 7.83 -1.31 6.24
C ILE A 26 7.03 -0.87 5.02
N MET A 27 5.97 -0.07 5.21
CA MET A 27 5.08 0.42 4.16
C MET A 27 5.65 1.65 3.44
N ARG A 28 6.82 1.48 2.83
CA ARG A 28 7.54 2.55 2.14
C ARG A 28 6.95 2.82 0.75
N LYS A 29 7.12 4.05 0.25
CA LYS A 29 6.63 4.46 -1.08
C LYS A 29 7.32 3.71 -2.24
N ASP A 30 8.52 3.18 -2.02
CA ASP A 30 9.35 2.46 -2.98
C ASP A 30 9.10 0.94 -3.01
N LEU A 31 8.02 0.46 -2.37
CA LEU A 31 7.65 -0.95 -2.42
C LEU A 31 7.19 -1.36 -3.82
N ASP A 32 7.81 -2.42 -4.34
CA ASP A 32 7.39 -3.07 -5.58
C ASP A 32 5.92 -3.49 -5.49
N THR A 33 5.08 -2.81 -6.26
CA THR A 33 3.64 -3.00 -6.26
C THR A 33 3.20 -3.47 -7.63
N TRP A 34 2.42 -4.56 -7.68
CA TRP A 34 1.93 -5.14 -8.92
C TRP A 34 0.41 -5.25 -8.88
N ARG A 35 -0.25 -4.85 -9.96
CA ARG A 35 -1.69 -5.03 -10.17
C ARG A 35 -1.91 -6.23 -11.05
N LEU A 36 -2.78 -7.13 -10.61
CA LEU A 36 -3.16 -8.32 -11.33
C LEU A 36 -4.64 -8.23 -11.70
N THR A 37 -4.94 -8.13 -13.00
CA THR A 37 -6.31 -8.03 -13.52
C THR A 37 -6.63 -9.22 -14.42
N PRO A 38 -7.69 -10.00 -14.16
CA PRO A 38 -8.11 -11.08 -15.06
C PRO A 38 -8.48 -10.53 -16.44
N GLN A 39 -8.00 -11.16 -17.51
CA GLN A 39 -8.35 -10.81 -18.91
C GLN A 39 -9.39 -11.76 -19.53
N GLY A 40 -9.80 -12.80 -18.78
CA GLY A 40 -10.58 -13.92 -19.32
C GLY A 40 -9.67 -15.05 -19.79
N ASN A 41 -10.25 -16.23 -20.05
CA ASN A 41 -9.55 -17.41 -20.57
C ASN A 41 -8.41 -17.97 -19.69
N GLY A 42 -8.36 -17.58 -18.41
CA GLY A 42 -7.29 -17.94 -17.49
C GLY A 42 -6.05 -17.05 -17.59
N GLU A 43 -6.08 -16.01 -18.44
CA GLU A 43 -4.98 -15.05 -18.57
C GLU A 43 -5.09 -13.93 -17.51
N MET A 44 -3.94 -13.54 -16.98
CA MET A 44 -3.80 -12.45 -16.03
C MET A 44 -2.95 -11.36 -16.65
N ARG A 45 -3.47 -10.13 -16.67
CA ARG A 45 -2.65 -8.95 -16.95
C ARG A 45 -1.93 -8.57 -15.66
N VAL A 46 -0.60 -8.46 -15.75
CA VAL A 46 0.26 -8.04 -14.65
C VAL A 46 0.91 -6.71 -15.02
N GLU A 47 0.67 -5.68 -14.21
CA GLU A 47 1.19 -4.34 -14.44
C GLU A 47 1.91 -3.86 -13.18
N ALA A 48 3.10 -3.28 -13.34
CA ALA A 48 3.77 -2.58 -12.25
C ALA A 48 2.99 -1.30 -11.93
N SER A 49 2.68 -1.08 -10.65
CA SER A 49 2.17 0.18 -10.14
C SER A 49 3.32 1.07 -9.69
N HIS A 50 3.13 2.38 -9.78
CA HIS A 50 4.11 3.36 -9.33
C HIS A 50 4.39 3.25 -7.82
N ASN A 51 3.33 3.04 -7.02
CA ASN A 51 3.40 2.74 -5.60
C ASN A 51 2.11 2.03 -5.15
N TYR A 52 2.09 1.57 -3.90
CA TYR A 52 0.94 0.87 -3.33
C TYR A 52 -0.28 1.78 -3.13
N LEU A 53 -0.07 3.06 -2.79
CA LEU A 53 -1.15 4.04 -2.59
C LEU A 53 -1.97 4.21 -3.86
N HIS A 54 -1.30 4.50 -4.98
CA HIS A 54 -1.92 4.68 -6.27
C HIS A 54 -2.64 3.41 -6.76
N ALA A 55 -2.10 2.23 -6.44
CA ALA A 55 -2.75 0.96 -6.76
C ALA A 55 -4.09 0.82 -6.00
N ILE A 56 -4.12 1.18 -4.71
CA ILE A 56 -5.32 1.08 -3.87
C ILE A 56 -6.33 2.17 -4.23
N GLU A 57 -5.89 3.41 -4.44
CA GLU A 57 -6.73 4.53 -4.92
C GLU A 57 -7.45 4.15 -6.20
N THR A 58 -6.72 3.62 -7.19
CA THR A 58 -7.31 3.15 -8.45
C THR A 58 -8.28 1.99 -8.25
N ALA A 59 -7.97 1.07 -7.34
CA ALA A 59 -8.83 -0.10 -7.08
C ALA A 59 -10.12 0.27 -6.34
N LEU A 60 -10.08 1.27 -5.45
CA LEU A 60 -11.23 1.76 -4.68
C LEU A 60 -11.99 2.89 -5.40
N GLY A 61 -11.43 3.47 -6.46
CA GLY A 61 -12.01 4.61 -7.17
C GLY A 61 -11.95 5.91 -6.35
N LEU A 62 -10.88 6.08 -5.57
CA LEU A 62 -10.66 7.24 -4.70
C LEU A 62 -9.63 8.19 -5.33
N ASP A 63 -9.83 9.49 -5.14
CA ASP A 63 -8.87 10.50 -5.56
C ASP A 63 -7.64 10.55 -4.64
N GLN A 64 -7.84 10.28 -3.34
CA GLN A 64 -6.79 10.31 -2.33
C GLN A 64 -7.11 9.36 -1.16
N LEU A 65 -6.10 8.62 -0.67
CA LEU A 65 -6.19 7.86 0.57
C LEU A 65 -5.76 8.66 1.81
N ASN A 66 -6.49 8.46 2.90
CA ASN A 66 -6.14 8.94 4.23
C ASN A 66 -5.24 7.89 4.92
N ILE A 67 -3.97 8.25 5.15
CA ILE A 67 -2.99 7.35 5.77
C ILE A 67 -2.67 7.83 7.19
N ILE A 68 -2.90 6.94 8.16
CA ILE A 68 -2.53 7.14 9.56
C ILE A 68 -1.25 6.34 9.82
N THR A 69 -0.14 7.02 10.11
CA THR A 69 1.11 6.34 10.44
C THR A 69 1.13 5.93 11.92
N THR A 70 1.40 4.66 12.19
CA THR A 70 1.62 4.15 13.54
C THR A 70 3.09 4.34 13.95
N GLY A 71 3.33 4.68 15.22
CA GLY A 71 4.70 4.75 15.77
C GLY A 71 5.29 6.16 15.98
N GLY A 72 4.50 7.22 15.82
CA GLY A 72 4.95 8.60 16.03
C GLY A 72 5.38 9.27 14.72
N ASP A 73 5.08 10.56 14.61
CA ASP A 73 5.10 11.36 13.39
C ASP A 73 6.41 11.28 12.58
N ASN A 74 6.36 10.63 11.42
CA ASN A 74 7.33 10.82 10.33
C ASN A 74 7.04 12.10 9.53
N TYR A 75 6.46 13.13 10.15
CA TYR A 75 6.32 14.47 9.57
C TYR A 75 7.66 15.25 9.57
N GLU A 76 8.77 14.61 9.95
CA GLU A 76 10.15 15.13 9.83
C GLU A 76 10.90 14.58 8.58
N ALA A 77 10.28 13.72 7.75
CA ALA A 77 10.97 13.04 6.65
C ALA A 77 11.01 13.80 5.31
N GLU A 78 10.47 15.02 5.24
CA GLU A 78 10.64 15.94 4.10
C GLU A 78 11.30 17.26 4.56
N ARG A 79 12.63 17.22 4.77
CA ARG A 79 13.56 18.33 4.50
C ARG A 79 14.89 17.80 3.97
#